data_AF-A0A0G1QEM6-F1
#
_entry.id   AF-A0A0G1QEM6-F1
#
_cell.length_a   1.000
_cell.length_b   1.000
_cell.length_c   1.000
_cell.angle_alpha   90.00
_cell.angle_beta   90.00
_cell.angle_gamma   90.00
#
_symmetry.space_group_name_H-M   'P 1'
#
loop_
_entity.id
_entity.type
_entity.pdbx_description
1 polymer ?
#
loop_
_entity_poly.entity_id
_entity_poly.type
_entity_poly.pdbx_seq_one_letter_code
_entity_poly.pdbx_strand_id
1 'polypeptide(L)'
;MAMPLKIHEETNSPTINIILDTLKINKQALVFAGTKASAEKTAEEISKKIKGVDLNELAEKIQSCLSKPTKQCLRLSFCIKKGIAFHHSGLVSEQRHLIEDGFRQGIVKVICCTPTLCLSKDTMIWHGMYESKILAYTNKEPVFALSQNKLVPLKAQRINTVQNNRKLLRITSSLGKSIKVTSHHKMLIKRESRRYVAEAETIKKGDRIATIGKLNITKSYLPFVKGF
;
A
#
# COMPACT_ATOMS: atom_id res chain seq x y z
N MET A 1 -31.42 -5.74 2.83
CA MET A 1 -29.98 -5.71 3.16
C MET A 1 -29.38 -7.03 2.69
N ALA A 2 -28.15 -7.04 2.17
CA ALA A 2 -27.48 -8.29 1.81
C ALA A 2 -27.39 -9.21 3.05
N MET A 3 -27.57 -10.51 2.90
CA MET A 3 -27.43 -11.44 4.02
C MET A 3 -25.94 -11.59 4.40
N PRO A 4 -25.61 -11.80 5.67
CA PRO A 4 -24.24 -12.09 6.06
C PRO A 4 -23.70 -13.33 5.35
N LEU A 5 -22.51 -13.22 4.75
CA LEU A 5 -21.84 -14.37 4.14
C LEU A 5 -21.02 -15.09 5.21
N LYS A 6 -21.27 -16.39 5.38
CA LYS A 6 -20.50 -17.21 6.32
C LYS A 6 -19.16 -17.57 5.71
N ILE A 7 -18.10 -17.48 6.50
CA ILE A 7 -16.77 -17.94 6.14
C ILE A 7 -16.52 -19.27 6.85
N HIS A 8 -15.84 -20.20 6.19
CA HIS A 8 -15.44 -21.45 6.84
C HIS A 8 -14.46 -21.17 8.00
N GLU A 9 -14.69 -21.77 9.17
CA GLU A 9 -13.81 -21.59 10.34
C GLU A 9 -12.74 -22.68 10.37
N GLU A 10 -11.47 -22.29 10.22
CA GLU A 10 -10.31 -23.22 10.30
C GLU A 10 -9.34 -22.86 11.42
N THR A 11 -9.42 -21.62 11.89
CA THR A 11 -8.54 -21.06 12.91
C THR A 11 -9.33 -20.11 13.80
N ASN A 12 -8.76 -19.75 14.95
CA ASN A 12 -9.33 -18.74 15.85
C ASN A 12 -9.17 -17.30 15.32
N SER A 13 -8.62 -17.11 14.11
CA SER A 13 -8.43 -15.80 13.49
C SER A 13 -9.39 -15.63 12.31
N PRO A 14 -10.45 -14.81 12.45
CA PRO A 14 -11.37 -14.53 11.34
C PRO A 14 -10.64 -14.01 10.10
N THR A 15 -9.60 -13.19 10.29
CA THR A 15 -8.79 -12.63 9.19
C THR A 15 -8.04 -13.72 8.43
N ILE A 16 -7.52 -14.74 9.12
CA ILE A 16 -6.89 -15.86 8.44
C ILE A 16 -7.95 -16.71 7.73
N ASN A 17 -9.09 -16.95 8.37
CA ASN A 17 -10.16 -17.77 7.80
C ASN A 17 -10.68 -17.20 6.47
N ILE A 18 -10.92 -15.89 6.36
CA ILE A 18 -11.36 -15.30 5.09
C ILE A 18 -10.32 -15.43 3.97
N ILE A 19 -9.03 -15.39 4.31
CA ILE A 19 -7.95 -15.57 3.35
C ILE A 19 -7.87 -17.03 2.89
N LEU A 20 -7.99 -17.98 3.82
CA LEU A 20 -8.03 -19.41 3.48
C LEU A 20 -9.24 -19.74 2.60
N ASP A 21 -10.42 -19.19 2.93
CA ASP A 21 -11.63 -19.31 2.12
C ASP A 21 -11.44 -18.74 0.70
N THR A 22 -10.81 -17.57 0.58
CA THR A 22 -10.45 -16.96 -0.71
C THR A 22 -9.50 -17.86 -1.53
N LEU A 23 -8.52 -18.49 -0.87
CA LEU A 23 -7.57 -19.38 -1.53
C LEU A 23 -8.24 -20.69 -1.98
N LYS A 24 -9.19 -21.22 -1.21
CA LYS A 24 -9.97 -22.43 -1.56
C LYS A 24 -10.75 -22.26 -2.85
N ILE A 25 -11.25 -21.06 -3.13
CA ILE A 25 -11.93 -20.75 -4.41
C ILE A 25 -10.97 -20.31 -5.52
N ASN A 26 -9.66 -20.56 -5.35
CA ASN A 26 -8.58 -20.21 -6.29
C ASN A 26 -8.54 -18.73 -6.68
N LYS A 27 -8.80 -17.83 -5.72
CA LYS A 27 -8.72 -16.38 -5.90
C LYS A 27 -7.50 -15.78 -5.20
N GLN A 28 -7.21 -14.54 -5.53
CA GLN A 28 -6.11 -13.76 -4.95
C GLN A 28 -6.64 -12.72 -3.96
N ALA A 29 -5.80 -12.31 -3.01
CA ALA A 29 -6.17 -11.31 -2.00
C ALA A 29 -5.05 -10.29 -1.76
N LEU A 30 -5.45 -9.05 -1.51
CA LEU A 30 -4.59 -8.02 -0.92
C LEU A 30 -5.08 -7.73 0.50
N VAL A 31 -4.18 -7.85 1.47
CA VAL A 31 -4.48 -7.75 2.90
C VAL A 31 -3.78 -6.51 3.44
N PHE A 32 -4.54 -5.43 3.64
CA PHE A 32 -3.98 -4.18 4.13
C PHE A 32 -3.83 -4.19 5.66
N ALA A 33 -2.61 -3.93 6.13
CA ALA A 33 -2.27 -3.87 7.55
C ALA A 33 -1.76 -2.47 7.93
N GLY A 34 -1.99 -2.06 9.18
CA GLY A 34 -1.66 -0.71 9.66
C GLY A 34 -0.16 -0.42 9.80
N THR A 35 0.67 -1.45 9.89
CA THR A 35 2.13 -1.32 10.05
C THR A 35 2.89 -2.33 9.19
N LYS A 36 4.19 -2.06 8.95
CA LYS A 36 5.11 -3.00 8.29
C LYS A 36 5.19 -4.32 9.05
N ALA A 37 5.37 -4.25 10.36
CA ALA A 37 5.48 -5.43 11.22
C ALA A 37 4.21 -6.30 11.19
N SER A 38 3.02 -5.67 11.20
CA SER A 38 1.77 -6.41 11.07
C SER A 38 1.62 -7.07 9.70
N ALA A 39 2.05 -6.41 8.61
CA ALA A 39 2.00 -7.00 7.27
C ALA A 39 2.88 -8.27 7.18
N GLU A 40 4.11 -8.20 7.70
CA GLU A 40 5.01 -9.34 7.76
C GLU A 40 4.44 -10.48 8.62
N LYS A 41 3.97 -10.16 9.84
CA LYS A 41 3.40 -11.14 10.78
C LYS A 41 2.21 -11.86 10.16
N THR A 42 1.27 -11.12 9.57
CA THR A 42 0.07 -11.70 8.96
C THR A 42 0.42 -12.61 7.78
N ALA A 43 1.37 -12.22 6.91
CA ALA A 43 1.85 -13.08 5.83
C ALA A 43 2.45 -14.40 6.34
N GLU A 44 3.25 -14.36 7.40
CA GLU A 44 3.83 -15.56 8.00
C GLU A 44 2.77 -16.46 8.66
N GLU A 45 1.79 -15.88 9.34
CA GLU A 45 0.69 -16.63 9.94
C GLU A 45 -0.13 -17.38 8.89
N ILE A 46 -0.44 -16.74 7.76
CA ILE A 46 -1.12 -17.39 6.63
C ILE A 46 -0.24 -18.49 6.04
N SER A 47 1.04 -18.21 5.82
CA SER A 47 2.00 -19.16 5.21
C SER A 47 2.14 -20.45 6.03
N LYS A 48 2.00 -20.37 7.36
CA LYS A 48 2.02 -21.54 8.26
C LYS A 48 0.76 -22.41 8.16
N LYS A 49 -0.33 -21.91 7.59
CA LYS A 49 -1.62 -22.60 7.46
C LYS A 49 -1.85 -23.25 6.11
N ILE A 50 -0.97 -23.01 5.13
CA ILE A 50 -1.11 -23.54 3.78
C ILE A 50 0.07 -24.42 3.37
N LYS A 51 -0.20 -25.33 2.43
CA LYS A 51 0.84 -26.17 1.82
C LYS A 51 1.69 -25.36 0.84
N GLY A 52 2.90 -25.84 0.55
CA GLY A 52 3.78 -25.18 -0.41
C GLY A 52 3.28 -25.32 -1.84
N VAL A 53 3.59 -24.34 -2.68
CA VAL A 53 3.15 -24.25 -4.10
C VAL A 53 4.33 -24.21 -5.07
N ASP A 54 5.48 -24.74 -4.64
CA ASP A 54 6.74 -24.84 -5.40
C ASP A 54 7.18 -23.55 -6.11
N LEU A 55 7.33 -22.46 -5.35
CA LEU A 55 7.91 -21.20 -5.83
C LEU A 55 9.35 -21.02 -5.33
N ASN A 56 10.12 -22.11 -5.33
CA ASN A 56 11.49 -22.11 -4.80
C ASN A 56 12.41 -21.16 -5.58
N GLU A 57 12.31 -21.14 -6.92
CA GLU A 57 13.12 -20.26 -7.76
C GLU A 57 12.83 -18.77 -7.48
N LEU A 58 11.56 -18.39 -7.39
CA LEU A 58 11.17 -17.01 -7.06
C LEU A 58 11.62 -16.64 -5.64
N ALA A 59 11.49 -17.57 -4.68
CA ALA A 59 11.92 -17.36 -3.31
C ALA A 59 13.44 -17.14 -3.21
N GLU A 60 14.23 -17.90 -3.97
CA GLU A 60 15.69 -17.75 -4.06
C GLU A 60 16.08 -16.41 -4.68
N LYS A 61 15.46 -16.03 -5.81
CA LYS A 61 15.65 -14.71 -6.44
C LYS A 61 15.36 -13.56 -5.47
N ILE A 62 14.24 -13.62 -4.76
CA ILE A 62 13.87 -12.60 -3.76
C ILE A 62 14.87 -12.56 -2.59
N GLN A 63 15.36 -13.72 -2.17
CA GLN A 63 16.33 -13.82 -1.07
C GLN A 63 17.69 -13.23 -1.46
N SER A 64 18.09 -13.36 -2.73
CA SER A 64 19.38 -12.93 -3.27
C SER A 64 19.43 -11.51 -3.82
N CYS A 65 18.34 -10.72 -3.77
CA CYS A 65 18.34 -9.29 -4.15
C CYS A 65 19.31 -8.41 -3.32
N LEU A 66 19.89 -8.96 -2.25
CA LEU A 66 20.96 -8.32 -1.46
C LEU A 66 22.18 -9.22 -1.45
N SER A 67 23.37 -8.63 -1.51
CA SER A 67 24.65 -9.36 -1.43
C SER A 67 24.75 -10.26 -0.19
N LYS A 68 24.15 -9.82 0.92
CA LYS A 68 23.96 -10.63 2.12
C LYS A 68 22.48 -10.62 2.53
N PRO A 69 21.77 -11.75 2.44
CA PRO A 69 20.37 -11.84 2.84
C PRO A 69 20.17 -11.47 4.32
N THR A 70 19.17 -10.64 4.59
CA THR A 70 18.78 -10.29 5.97
C THR A 70 17.75 -11.28 6.52
N LYS A 71 17.46 -11.21 7.83
CA LYS A 71 16.35 -11.97 8.44
C LYS A 71 15.00 -11.68 7.76
N GLN A 72 14.78 -10.46 7.28
CA GLN A 72 13.57 -10.11 6.54
C GLN A 72 13.52 -10.82 5.18
N CYS A 73 14.66 -10.95 4.48
CA CYS A 73 14.74 -11.67 3.22
C CYS A 73 14.40 -13.16 3.39
N LEU A 74 14.88 -13.79 4.46
CA LEU A 74 14.57 -15.19 4.78
C LEU A 74 13.08 -15.38 5.09
N ARG A 75 12.49 -14.47 5.87
CA ARG A 75 11.05 -14.50 6.21
C ARG A 75 10.17 -14.30 4.98
N LEU A 76 10.56 -13.39 4.08
CA LEU A 76 9.88 -13.19 2.81
C LEU A 76 9.97 -14.42 1.91
N SER A 77 11.18 -14.97 1.74
CA SER A 77 11.43 -16.21 0.99
C SER A 77 10.58 -17.38 1.50
N PHE A 78 10.49 -17.56 2.82
CA PHE A 78 9.60 -18.55 3.45
C PHE A 78 8.14 -18.38 3.03
N CYS A 79 7.62 -17.15 3.03
CA CYS A 79 6.24 -16.88 2.60
C CYS A 79 6.06 -17.16 1.10
N ILE A 80 7.03 -16.74 0.27
CA ILE A 80 6.95 -16.86 -1.19
C ILE A 80 6.86 -18.32 -1.62
N LYS A 81 7.58 -19.25 -0.98
CA LYS A 81 7.46 -20.70 -1.23
C LYS A 81 6.04 -21.24 -1.04
N LYS A 82 5.18 -20.50 -0.35
CA LYS A 82 3.77 -20.80 -0.09
C LYS A 82 2.81 -19.96 -0.95
N GLY A 83 3.32 -19.14 -1.88
CA GLY A 83 2.51 -18.25 -2.70
C GLY A 83 1.99 -17.03 -1.94
N ILE A 84 2.62 -16.68 -0.82
CA ILE A 84 2.24 -15.55 0.04
C ILE A 84 3.41 -14.57 0.09
N ALA A 85 3.13 -13.28 0.14
CA ALA A 85 4.15 -12.26 0.31
C ALA A 85 3.71 -11.21 1.32
N PHE A 86 4.68 -10.47 1.86
CA PHE A 86 4.43 -9.17 2.45
C PHE A 86 5.06 -8.07 1.58
N HIS A 87 4.45 -6.88 1.55
CA HIS A 87 4.91 -5.75 0.74
C HIS A 87 4.82 -4.43 1.51
N HIS A 88 5.94 -3.71 1.60
CA HIS A 88 5.99 -2.37 2.18
C HIS A 88 7.28 -1.65 1.78
N SER A 89 7.39 -0.37 2.16
CA SER A 89 8.56 0.48 1.88
C SER A 89 9.87 0.05 2.54
N GLY A 90 9.86 -1.02 3.34
CA GLY A 90 11.06 -1.56 3.99
C GLY A 90 11.81 -2.58 3.13
N LEU A 91 11.16 -3.14 2.11
CA LEU A 91 11.78 -4.04 1.15
C LEU A 91 12.63 -3.26 0.15
N VAL A 92 13.61 -3.92 -0.47
CA VAL A 92 14.32 -3.32 -1.60
C VAL A 92 13.44 -3.29 -2.85
N SER A 93 13.79 -2.43 -3.81
CA SER A 93 12.95 -2.21 -4.99
C SER A 93 12.76 -3.47 -5.83
N GLU A 94 13.82 -4.26 -5.99
CA GLU A 94 13.80 -5.50 -6.74
C GLU A 94 12.86 -6.54 -6.13
N GLN A 95 12.90 -6.72 -4.81
CA GLN A 95 11.96 -7.60 -4.09
C GLN A 95 10.51 -7.17 -4.31
N ARG A 96 10.22 -5.87 -4.21
CA ARG A 96 8.87 -5.34 -4.48
C ARG A 96 8.42 -5.66 -5.90
N HIS A 97 9.29 -5.46 -6.88
CA HIS A 97 9.00 -5.73 -8.28
C HIS A 97 8.69 -7.22 -8.53
N LEU A 98 9.53 -8.12 -8.00
CA LEU A 98 9.32 -9.57 -8.11
C LEU A 98 8.00 -10.03 -7.45
N ILE A 99 7.64 -9.45 -6.31
CA ILE A 99 6.35 -9.73 -5.64
C ILE A 99 5.18 -9.26 -6.51
N GLU A 100 5.26 -8.04 -7.03
CA GLU A 100 4.21 -7.44 -7.86
C GLU A 100 4.03 -8.21 -9.19
N ASP A 101 5.13 -8.61 -9.82
CA ASP A 101 5.13 -9.45 -11.02
C ASP A 101 4.51 -10.82 -10.72
N GLY A 102 4.96 -11.48 -9.65
CA GLY A 102 4.43 -12.78 -9.24
C GLY A 102 2.94 -12.72 -8.91
N PHE A 103 2.46 -11.61 -8.34
CA PHE A 103 1.03 -11.42 -8.09
C PHE A 103 0.26 -11.16 -9.39
N ARG A 104 0.79 -10.36 -10.32
CA ARG A 104 0.19 -10.13 -11.64
C ARG A 104 0.13 -11.41 -12.48
N GLN A 105 1.10 -12.30 -12.34
CA GLN A 105 1.12 -13.62 -12.99
C GLN A 105 0.21 -14.65 -12.30
N GLY A 106 -0.37 -14.32 -11.14
CA GLY A 106 -1.26 -15.22 -10.41
C GLY A 106 -0.56 -16.32 -9.60
N ILE A 107 0.77 -16.32 -9.54
CA ILE A 107 1.57 -17.30 -8.78
C ILE A 107 1.70 -16.91 -7.30
N VAL A 108 1.84 -15.62 -7.00
CA VAL A 108 1.68 -15.10 -5.63
C VAL A 108 0.20 -14.82 -5.41
N LYS A 109 -0.45 -15.59 -4.54
CA LYS A 109 -1.89 -15.53 -4.31
C LYS A 109 -2.30 -14.46 -3.29
N VAL A 110 -1.46 -14.17 -2.30
CA VAL A 110 -1.77 -13.17 -1.28
C VAL A 110 -0.61 -12.22 -1.05
N ILE A 111 -0.89 -10.92 -1.00
CA ILE A 111 0.06 -9.93 -0.50
C ILE A 111 -0.51 -9.25 0.74
N CYS A 112 0.18 -9.37 1.87
CA CYS A 112 -0.05 -8.56 3.07
C CYS A 112 0.76 -7.26 2.97
N CYS A 113 0.12 -6.11 2.98
CA CYS A 113 0.79 -4.85 2.63
C CYS A 113 0.36 -3.67 3.50
N THR A 114 1.19 -2.64 3.54
CA THR A 114 0.75 -1.33 4.02
C THR A 114 -0.05 -0.60 2.92
N PRO A 115 -0.91 0.39 3.25
CA PRO A 115 -1.72 1.14 2.28
C PRO A 115 -0.93 1.86 1.16
N THR A 116 0.41 1.89 1.27
CA THR A 116 1.31 2.38 0.24
C THR A 116 1.30 1.53 -1.03
N LEU A 117 0.85 0.27 -0.97
CA LEU A 117 0.58 -0.52 -2.17
C LEU A 117 -0.76 -0.04 -2.74
N CYS A 118 -0.70 1.01 -3.57
CA CYS A 118 -1.89 1.57 -4.21
C CYS A 118 -2.50 0.55 -5.18
N LEU A 119 -3.82 0.39 -5.11
CA LEU A 119 -4.56 -0.25 -6.17
C LEU A 119 -4.58 0.65 -7.40
N SER A 120 -4.35 0.06 -8.58
CA SER A 120 -4.65 0.74 -9.82
C SER A 120 -6.13 1.04 -9.88
N LYS A 121 -6.49 2.16 -10.51
CA LYS A 121 -7.88 2.50 -10.82
C LYS A 121 -8.56 1.40 -11.67
N ASP A 122 -7.76 0.65 -12.43
CA ASP A 122 -8.21 -0.45 -13.27
C ASP A 122 -8.19 -1.81 -12.58
N THR A 123 -7.85 -1.87 -11.28
CA THR A 123 -7.87 -3.12 -10.52
C THR A 123 -9.28 -3.71 -10.51
N MET A 124 -9.40 -4.95 -10.98
CA MET A 124 -10.62 -5.75 -10.82
C MET A 124 -10.67 -6.30 -9.38
N ILE A 125 -11.83 -6.18 -8.75
CA ILE A 125 -12.11 -6.71 -7.42
C ILE A 125 -13.38 -7.57 -7.48
N TRP A 126 -13.45 -8.55 -6.59
CA TRP A 126 -14.69 -9.29 -6.35
C TRP A 126 -15.52 -8.54 -5.30
N HIS A 127 -16.77 -8.25 -5.64
CA HIS A 127 -17.73 -7.64 -4.73
C HIS A 127 -19.08 -8.38 -4.83
N GLY A 128 -19.49 -9.00 -3.72
CA GLY A 128 -20.60 -9.95 -3.74
C GLY A 128 -20.22 -11.19 -4.55
N MET A 129 -20.98 -11.49 -5.61
CA MET A 129 -20.76 -12.64 -6.49
C MET A 129 -20.20 -12.28 -7.87
N TYR A 130 -19.83 -11.01 -8.09
CA TYR A 130 -19.41 -10.52 -9.39
C TYR A 130 -18.05 -9.83 -9.30
N GLU A 131 -17.32 -9.86 -10.41
CA GLU A 131 -16.08 -9.13 -10.59
C GLU A 131 -16.37 -7.74 -11.18
N SER A 132 -15.75 -6.69 -10.64
CA SER A 132 -15.93 -5.30 -11.11
C SER A 132 -14.66 -4.48 -10.89
N LYS A 133 -14.48 -3.41 -11.66
CA LYS A 133 -13.37 -2.46 -11.42
C LYS A 133 -13.58 -1.74 -10.09
N ILE A 134 -12.50 -1.53 -9.33
CA ILE A 134 -12.52 -0.74 -8.09
C ILE A 134 -13.07 0.68 -8.32
N LEU A 135 -12.84 1.26 -9.50
CA LEU A 135 -13.40 2.57 -9.89
C LEU A 135 -14.91 2.59 -10.06
N ALA A 136 -15.53 1.45 -10.38
CA ALA A 136 -16.98 1.36 -10.50
C ALA A 136 -17.66 1.33 -9.12
N TYR A 137 -16.87 1.09 -8.05
CA TYR A 137 -17.38 1.06 -6.70
C TYR A 137 -17.73 2.46 -6.21
N THR A 138 -18.97 2.64 -5.78
CA THR A 138 -19.47 3.90 -5.24
C THR A 138 -19.87 3.71 -3.78
N ASN A 139 -20.48 4.74 -3.18
CA ASN A 139 -21.04 4.62 -1.83
C ASN A 139 -22.39 3.88 -1.79
N LYS A 140 -22.90 3.41 -2.94
CA LYS A 140 -24.17 2.67 -3.05
C LYS A 140 -23.97 1.18 -2.74
N GLU A 141 -22.82 0.65 -3.10
CA GLU A 141 -22.43 -0.73 -2.84
C GLU A 141 -22.09 -0.92 -1.34
N PRO A 142 -22.53 -2.03 -0.71
CA PRO A 142 -22.16 -2.33 0.67
C PRO A 142 -20.69 -2.72 0.76
N VAL A 143 -19.95 -2.14 1.70
CA VAL A 143 -18.62 -2.65 2.09
C VAL A 143 -18.86 -3.72 3.12
N PHE A 144 -18.20 -4.88 3.03
CA PHE A 144 -18.36 -5.90 4.05
C PHE A 144 -17.34 -5.70 5.18
N ALA A 145 -17.83 -5.76 6.43
CA ALA A 145 -16.98 -5.91 7.61
C ALA A 145 -16.94 -7.36 8.05
N LEU A 146 -15.74 -7.79 8.42
CA LEU A 146 -15.52 -9.07 9.04
C LEU A 146 -15.91 -9.00 10.53
N SER A 147 -16.92 -9.77 10.94
CA SER A 147 -17.39 -9.86 12.32
C SER A 147 -17.75 -11.30 12.65
N GLN A 148 -17.18 -11.86 13.72
CA GLN A 148 -17.45 -13.24 14.18
C GLN A 148 -17.42 -14.28 13.05
N ASN A 149 -16.37 -14.23 12.22
CA ASN A 149 -16.19 -15.12 11.06
C ASN A 149 -17.30 -15.03 10.00
N LYS A 150 -17.97 -13.88 9.90
CA LYS A 150 -18.97 -13.57 8.88
C LYS A 150 -18.64 -12.23 8.22
N LEU A 151 -18.95 -12.11 6.94
CA LEU A 151 -18.96 -10.84 6.24
C LEU A 151 -20.33 -10.20 6.42
N VAL A 152 -20.38 -9.10 7.17
CA VAL A 152 -21.59 -8.33 7.44
C VAL A 152 -21.56 -7.07 6.58
N PRO A 153 -22.61 -6.77 5.79
CA PRO A 153 -22.64 -5.55 4.99
C PRO A 153 -22.68 -4.31 5.87
N LEU A 154 -21.85 -3.34 5.54
CA LEU A 154 -21.83 -1.97 6.05
C LEU A 154 -22.13 -1.01 4.91
N LYS A 155 -22.86 0.07 5.22
CA LYS A 155 -22.99 1.17 4.26
C LYS A 155 -21.63 1.86 4.12
N ALA A 156 -21.16 1.95 2.88
CA ALA A 156 -19.99 2.76 2.56
C ALA A 156 -20.21 4.20 3.04
N GLN A 157 -19.30 4.71 3.87
CA GLN A 157 -19.36 6.09 4.30
C GLN A 157 -18.81 6.99 3.21
N ARG A 158 -19.47 8.13 2.97
CA ARG A 158 -18.92 9.15 2.09
C ARG A 158 -17.64 9.69 2.74
N ILE A 159 -16.52 9.61 2.03
CA ILE A 159 -15.31 10.32 2.45
C ILE A 159 -15.60 11.81 2.32
N ASN A 160 -15.70 12.50 3.45
CA ASN A 160 -15.76 13.95 3.48
C ASN A 160 -14.38 14.49 3.14
N THR A 161 -14.13 14.72 1.85
CA THR A 161 -12.97 15.49 1.42
C THR A 161 -13.16 16.94 1.85
N VAL A 162 -12.38 17.37 2.84
CA VAL A 162 -12.28 18.79 3.18
C VAL A 162 -11.64 19.50 1.99
N GLN A 163 -12.39 20.38 1.34
CA GLN A 163 -11.81 21.29 0.35
C GLN A 163 -10.90 22.27 1.09
N ASN A 164 -9.60 22.11 0.91
CA ASN A 164 -8.64 23.07 1.42
C ASN A 164 -8.67 24.31 0.52
N ASN A 165 -9.39 25.36 0.91
CA ASN A 165 -9.49 26.59 0.12
C ASN A 165 -8.23 27.46 0.18
N ARG A 166 -7.21 27.05 0.94
CA ARG A 166 -5.95 27.81 1.05
C ARG A 166 -5.10 27.59 -0.20
N LYS A 167 -4.46 28.66 -0.66
CA LYS A 167 -3.45 28.58 -1.74
C LYS A 167 -2.34 27.62 -1.31
N LEU A 168 -2.06 26.63 -2.14
CA LEU A 168 -0.92 25.74 -1.96
C LEU A 168 0.27 26.25 -2.79
N LEU A 169 1.46 26.16 -2.20
CA LEU A 169 2.72 26.37 -2.89
C LEU A 169 3.19 25.04 -3.46
N ARG A 170 3.53 25.02 -4.75
CA ARG A 170 4.22 23.89 -5.37
C ARG A 170 5.72 24.15 -5.29
N ILE A 171 6.43 23.30 -4.56
CA ILE A 171 7.89 23.34 -4.47
C ILE A 171 8.44 22.18 -5.29
N THR A 172 9.28 22.48 -6.27
CA THR A 172 9.85 21.48 -7.18
C THR A 172 11.36 21.43 -7.01
N SER A 173 11.92 20.24 -6.82
CA SER A 173 13.38 20.06 -6.79
C SER A 173 13.98 20.17 -8.18
N SER A 174 15.31 20.35 -8.26
CA SER A 174 16.07 20.31 -9.51
C SER A 174 15.95 18.98 -10.27
N LEU A 175 15.53 17.90 -9.61
CA LEU A 175 15.28 16.58 -10.20
C LEU A 175 13.82 16.39 -10.65
N GLY A 176 13.02 17.45 -10.70
CA GLY A 176 11.63 17.42 -11.17
C GLY A 176 10.60 16.87 -10.15
N LYS A 177 11.04 16.38 -8.98
CA LYS A 177 10.12 15.95 -7.92
C LYS A 177 9.45 17.16 -7.28
N SER A 178 8.13 17.16 -7.18
CA SER A 178 7.35 18.26 -6.60
C SER A 178 6.53 17.86 -5.39
N ILE A 179 6.43 18.75 -4.42
CA ILE A 179 5.49 18.66 -3.29
C ILE A 179 4.53 19.85 -3.31
N LYS A 180 3.38 19.71 -2.65
CA LYS A 180 2.42 20.79 -2.42
C LYS A 180 2.30 21.03 -0.92
N VAL A 181 2.46 22.28 -0.48
CA VAL A 181 2.42 22.66 0.93
C VAL A 181 1.61 23.93 1.14
N THR A 182 1.10 24.16 2.34
CA THR A 182 0.50 25.46 2.71
C THR A 182 1.59 26.52 2.88
N SER A 183 1.26 27.79 2.68
CA SER A 183 2.22 28.91 2.80
C SER A 183 2.99 28.93 4.13
N HIS A 184 2.30 28.66 5.24
CA HIS A 184 2.88 28.67 6.59
C HIS A 184 3.47 27.32 7.04
N HIS A 185 3.59 26.33 6.13
CA HIS A 185 4.19 25.06 6.49
C HIS A 185 5.68 25.28 6.83
N LYS A 186 6.10 24.91 8.05
CA LYS A 186 7.48 25.05 8.51
C LYS A 186 8.36 24.00 7.87
N MET A 187 9.43 24.42 7.20
CA MET A 187 10.36 23.56 6.48
C MET A 187 11.79 23.81 6.95
N LEU A 188 12.55 22.73 7.11
CA LEU A 188 13.99 22.84 7.37
C LEU A 188 14.73 23.04 6.04
N ILE A 189 15.35 24.22 5.89
CA ILE A 189 16.12 24.61 4.71
C ILE A 189 17.59 24.87 5.05
N LYS A 190 18.46 24.70 4.06
CA LYS A 190 19.84 25.17 4.07
C LYS A 190 20.01 26.28 3.03
N ARG A 191 20.37 27.48 3.49
CA ARG A 191 20.65 28.69 2.70
C ARG A 191 22.02 29.21 3.11
N GLU A 192 22.90 29.50 2.15
CA GLU A 192 24.23 30.07 2.44
C GLU A 192 24.99 29.30 3.55
N SER A 193 24.98 27.97 3.46
CA SER A 193 25.60 27.05 4.42
C SER A 193 24.99 26.96 5.82
N ARG A 194 24.01 27.80 6.18
CA ARG A 194 23.29 27.76 7.47
C ARG A 194 21.94 27.06 7.36
N ARG A 195 21.47 26.47 8.47
CA ARG A 195 20.19 25.75 8.55
C ARG A 195 19.14 26.62 9.24
N TYR A 196 17.94 26.66 8.69
CA TYR A 196 16.83 27.45 9.21
C TYR A 196 15.53 26.66 9.14
N VAL A 197 14.65 26.87 10.11
CA VAL A 197 13.24 26.54 9.95
C VAL A 197 12.56 27.77 9.37
N ALA A 198 12.03 27.65 8.15
CA ALA A 198 11.40 28.74 7.42
C ALA A 198 9.99 28.35 6.97
N GLU A 199 9.08 29.31 6.89
CA GLU A 199 7.77 29.07 6.28
C GLU A 199 7.90 28.88 4.77
N ALA A 200 7.09 28.00 4.19
CA ALA A 200 7.17 27.63 2.78
C ALA A 200 7.11 28.83 1.82
N GLU A 201 6.36 29.88 2.16
CA GLU A 201 6.26 31.10 1.36
C GLU A 201 7.53 31.96 1.31
N THR A 202 8.43 31.75 2.27
CA THR A 202 9.71 32.48 2.40
C THR A 202 10.89 31.77 1.75
N ILE A 203 10.65 30.57 1.22
CA ILE A 203 11.65 29.75 0.52
C ILE A 203 12.00 30.42 -0.82
N LYS A 204 13.29 30.41 -1.17
CA LYS A 204 13.85 31.02 -2.37
C LYS A 204 14.44 29.98 -3.31
N LYS A 205 14.49 30.29 -4.60
CA LYS A 205 15.23 29.48 -5.59
C LYS A 205 16.68 29.35 -5.14
N GLY A 206 17.20 28.12 -5.10
CA GLY A 206 18.56 27.82 -4.61
C GLY A 206 18.66 27.36 -3.15
N ASP A 207 17.60 27.51 -2.35
CA ASP A 207 17.52 26.84 -1.05
C ASP A 207 17.57 25.31 -1.22
N ARG A 208 18.08 24.61 -0.20
CA ARG A 208 18.06 23.14 -0.13
C ARG A 208 17.13 22.70 0.99
N ILE A 209 16.10 21.90 0.70
CA ILE A 209 15.29 21.26 1.75
C ILE A 209 16.00 20.01 2.23
N ALA A 210 15.86 19.69 3.52
CA ALA A 210 16.37 18.46 4.11
C ALA A 210 15.70 17.22 3.48
N THR A 211 16.17 16.85 2.28
CA THR A 211 16.21 15.51 1.65
C THR A 211 16.61 15.60 0.17
N ILE A 212 16.50 16.73 -0.54
CA ILE A 212 16.78 16.79 -1.99
C ILE A 212 17.24 18.17 -2.47
N GLY A 213 18.44 18.23 -3.06
CA GLY A 213 18.82 19.14 -4.16
C GLY A 213 18.60 20.65 -4.00
N LYS A 214 18.72 21.40 -5.11
CA LYS A 214 18.35 22.82 -5.21
C LYS A 214 16.87 22.93 -5.62
N LEU A 215 16.16 23.97 -5.17
CA LEU A 215 14.73 24.16 -5.48
C LEU A 215 14.45 25.13 -6.63
N ASN A 216 13.38 24.83 -7.37
CA ASN A 216 12.65 25.70 -8.28
C ASN A 216 11.24 25.93 -7.74
N ILE A 217 10.81 27.19 -7.65
CA ILE A 217 9.53 27.58 -7.02
C ILE A 217 8.66 28.24 -8.08
N THR A 218 7.46 27.72 -8.27
CA THR A 218 6.42 28.34 -9.09
C THR A 218 5.23 28.68 -8.19
N LYS A 219 4.75 29.93 -8.24
CA LYS A 219 3.64 30.37 -7.39
C LYS A 219 2.30 30.01 -8.02
N SER A 220 1.41 29.54 -7.15
CA SER A 220 -0.05 29.41 -7.30
C SER A 220 -0.59 28.25 -8.13
N TYR A 221 -1.42 27.44 -7.47
CA TYR A 221 -2.48 26.65 -8.10
C TYR A 221 -3.64 26.53 -7.12
N LEU A 222 -4.89 26.56 -7.62
CA LEU A 222 -6.05 26.20 -6.82
C LEU A 222 -6.03 24.68 -6.56
N PRO A 223 -6.16 24.21 -5.31
CA PRO A 223 -6.18 22.79 -5.02
C PRO A 223 -7.35 22.10 -5.72
N PHE A 224 -7.07 21.04 -6.49
CA PHE A 224 -8.06 20.20 -7.14
C PHE A 224 -7.71 18.71 -6.92
N VAL A 225 -8.74 17.88 -6.74
CA VAL A 225 -8.62 16.46 -6.31
C VAL A 225 -7.79 15.61 -7.28
N LYS A 226 -7.84 15.87 -8.59
CA LYS A 226 -7.04 15.15 -9.60
C LYS A 226 -5.52 15.38 -9.52
N GLY A 227 -5.04 16.27 -8.65
CA GLY A 227 -3.64 16.64 -8.57
C GLY A 227 -2.90 16.18 -7.32
N PHE A 228 -3.52 15.37 -6.47
CA PHE A 228 -2.86 14.74 -5.32
C PHE A 228 -2.43 13.32 -5.68
#